data_AF-A0A7X6TG27-F1
#
_entry.id   AF-A0A7X6TG27-F1
#
_cell.length_a   1.000
_cell.length_b   1.000
_cell.length_c   1.000
_cell.angle_alpha   90.00
_cell.angle_beta   90.00
_cell.angle_gamma   90.00
#
_symmetry.space_group_name_H-M   'P 1'
#
loop_
_entity.id
_entity.type
_entity.pdbx_description
1 polymer ?
#
loop_
_entity_poly.entity_id
_entity_poly.type
_entity_poly.pdbx_seq_one_letter_code
_entity_poly.pdbx_strand_id
1 'polypeptide(L)'
;MMPAQPTLDEILAGYGRERDNLIPLLQEVQDRFQYLAPEAVQRVADHLDLSENDVYGVATFYAQFRFVPPGLHHVKVCQGTACHVRGSGMIMDSISRTIGIEPGQTSTDGKFSLERVACFGSCA
;
A
#
# COMPACT_ATOMS: atom_id res chain seq x y z
N MET A 1 -17.57 9.08 14.36
CA MET A 1 -18.53 9.04 13.23
C MET A 1 -17.70 9.09 11.96
N MET A 2 -17.32 7.93 11.41
CA MET A 2 -16.54 7.89 10.16
C MET A 2 -17.49 8.20 9.00
N PRO A 3 -17.20 9.19 8.14
CA PRO A 3 -18.05 9.49 6.99
C PRO A 3 -18.14 8.26 6.08
N ALA A 4 -19.30 8.07 5.46
CA ALA A 4 -19.51 7.03 4.46
C ALA A 4 -18.38 7.10 3.43
N GLN A 5 -17.65 6.00 3.29
CA GLN A 5 -16.57 5.93 2.31
C GLN A 5 -17.21 6.02 0.91
N PRO A 6 -16.75 6.92 0.03
CA PRO A 6 -17.19 6.99 -1.36
C PRO A 6 -16.99 5.62 -2.00
N THR A 7 -17.97 5.19 -2.78
CA THR A 7 -17.90 3.91 -3.48
C THR A 7 -16.83 4.01 -4.57
N LEU A 8 -16.31 2.86 -5.00
CA LEU A 8 -15.36 2.81 -6.12
C LEU A 8 -15.90 3.55 -7.36
N ASP A 9 -17.22 3.52 -7.56
CA ASP A 9 -17.90 4.18 -8.67
C ASP A 9 -17.82 5.70 -8.62
N GLU A 10 -17.84 6.29 -7.43
CA GLU A 10 -17.67 7.74 -7.26
C GLU A 10 -16.25 8.16 -7.62
N ILE A 11 -15.25 7.34 -7.28
CA ILE A 11 -13.85 7.57 -7.66
C ILE A 11 -13.71 7.48 -9.18
N LEU A 12 -14.22 6.40 -9.79
CA LEU A 12 -14.16 6.21 -11.25
C LEU A 12 -14.84 7.36 -12.01
N ALA A 13 -16.01 7.81 -11.55
CA ALA A 13 -16.75 8.91 -12.19
C ALA A 13 -16.00 10.26 -12.14
N GLY A 14 -15.08 10.45 -11.19
CA GLY A 14 -14.24 11.64 -11.09
C GLY A 14 -13.10 11.71 -12.11
N TYR A 15 -12.78 10.61 -12.79
CA TYR A 15 -11.67 10.52 -13.73
C TYR A 15 -12.13 10.27 -15.16
N GLY A 16 -11.47 10.91 -16.13
CA GLY A 16 -11.66 10.65 -17.55
C GLY A 16 -11.15 9.26 -17.95
N ARG A 17 -11.59 8.75 -19.11
CA ARG A 17 -11.25 7.40 -19.61
C ARG A 17 -9.88 7.28 -20.29
N GLU A 18 -9.00 8.25 -20.08
CA GLU A 18 -7.67 8.27 -20.69
C GLU A 18 -6.70 7.38 -19.92
N ARG A 19 -5.80 6.67 -20.62
CA ARG A 19 -4.79 5.78 -20.00
C ARG A 19 -3.90 6.51 -18.99
N ASP A 20 -3.68 7.80 -19.19
CA ASP A 20 -2.85 8.65 -18.31
C ASP A 20 -3.44 8.78 -16.90
N ASN A 21 -4.75 8.53 -16.74
CA ASN A 21 -5.41 8.54 -15.44
C ASN A 21 -5.20 7.24 -14.63
N LEU A 22 -4.58 6.20 -15.20
CA LEU A 22 -4.41 4.91 -14.52
C LEU A 22 -3.67 5.05 -13.18
N ILE A 23 -2.53 5.72 -13.16
CA ILE A 23 -1.72 5.86 -11.94
C ILE A 23 -2.45 6.72 -10.87
N PRO A 24 -2.94 7.94 -11.19
CA PRO A 24 -3.71 8.74 -10.24
C PRO A 24 -4.93 8.01 -9.67
N LEU A 25 -5.62 7.25 -10.52
CA LEU A 25 -6.82 6.54 -10.12
C LEU A 25 -6.49 5.37 -9.18
N LEU A 26 -5.46 4.59 -9.49
CA LEU A 26 -4.97 3.54 -8.58
C LEU A 26 -4.47 4.11 -7.25
N GLN A 27 -3.86 5.30 -7.27
CA GLN A 27 -3.44 6.00 -6.05
C GLN A 27 -4.64 6.38 -5.19
N GLU A 28 -5.67 7.00 -5.78
CA GLU A 28 -6.90 7.38 -5.06
C GLU A 28 -7.65 6.16 -4.50
N VAL A 29 -7.77 5.09 -5.30
CA VAL A 29 -8.35 3.82 -4.85
C VAL A 29 -7.55 3.24 -3.68
N GLN A 30 -6.22 3.18 -3.77
CA GLN A 30 -5.41 2.69 -2.67
C GLN A 30 -5.49 3.59 -1.44
N ASP A 31 -5.52 4.91 -1.58
CA ASP A 31 -5.62 5.83 -0.46
C ASP A 31 -6.97 5.66 0.27
N ARG A 32 -8.03 5.36 -0.47
CA ARG A 32 -9.36 5.15 0.09
C ARG A 32 -9.59 3.76 0.68
N PHE A 33 -9.17 2.72 -0.04
CA PHE A 33 -9.39 1.32 0.31
C PHE A 33 -8.18 0.67 1.01
N GLN A 34 -7.07 1.39 1.15
CA GLN A 34 -5.79 0.99 1.76
C GLN A 34 -4.99 -0.08 0.99
N TYR A 35 -5.61 -0.74 0.02
CA TYR A 35 -5.00 -1.70 -0.90
C TYR A 35 -5.83 -1.79 -2.19
N LEU A 36 -5.23 -2.37 -3.23
CA LEU A 36 -5.86 -2.67 -4.50
C LEU A 36 -6.45 -4.07 -4.47
N ALA A 37 -7.75 -4.17 -4.23
CA ALA A 37 -8.48 -5.42 -4.35
C ALA A 37 -8.56 -5.87 -5.83
N PRO A 38 -8.62 -7.18 -6.12
CA PRO A 38 -8.79 -7.67 -7.50
C PRO A 38 -10.03 -7.09 -8.21
N GLU A 39 -11.14 -6.94 -7.48
CA GLU A 39 -12.36 -6.30 -8.00
C GLU A 39 -12.12 -4.83 -8.35
N ALA A 40 -11.33 -4.11 -7.53
CA ALA A 40 -10.98 -2.73 -7.83
C ALA A 40 -10.14 -2.64 -9.11
N VAL A 41 -9.13 -3.51 -9.26
CA VAL A 41 -8.29 -3.58 -10.47
C VAL A 41 -9.12 -3.84 -11.72
N GLN A 42 -10.06 -4.79 -11.66
CA GLN A 42 -10.95 -5.11 -12.77
C GLN A 42 -11.81 -3.91 -13.16
N ARG A 43 -12.43 -3.25 -12.19
CA ARG A 43 -13.29 -2.08 -12.43
C ARG A 43 -12.53 -0.89 -13.01
N VAL A 44 -11.27 -0.70 -12.60
CA VAL A 44 -10.38 0.30 -13.20
C VAL A 44 -10.03 -0.06 -14.64
N ALA A 45 -9.76 -1.34 -14.91
CA ALA A 45 -9.49 -1.82 -16.26
C ALA A 45 -10.70 -1.57 -17.19
N ASP A 46 -11.91 -1.92 -16.72
CA ASP A 46 -13.16 -1.70 -17.46
C ASP A 46 -13.43 -0.21 -17.73
N HIS A 47 -13.17 0.67 -16.75
CA HIS A 47 -13.42 2.11 -16.90
C HIS A 47 -12.49 2.79 -17.90
N LEU A 48 -11.22 2.36 -17.94
CA LEU A 48 -10.18 2.92 -18.81
C LEU A 48 -10.05 2.18 -20.16
N ASP A 49 -10.91 1.20 -20.43
CA ASP A 49 -10.86 0.33 -21.62
C ASP A 49 -9.48 -0.35 -21.77
N LEU A 50 -8.99 -0.89 -20.66
CA LEU A 50 -7.70 -1.58 -20.53
C LEU A 50 -7.89 -3.05 -20.22
N SER A 51 -6.86 -3.86 -20.51
CA SER A 51 -6.82 -5.22 -20.00
C SER A 51 -6.40 -5.23 -18.53
N GLU A 52 -6.93 -6.18 -17.75
CA GLU A 52 -6.47 -6.39 -16.36
C GLU A 52 -4.95 -6.57 -16.29
N ASN A 53 -4.35 -7.24 -17.28
CA ASN A 53 -2.90 -7.44 -17.37
C ASN A 53 -2.13 -6.12 -17.49
N ASP A 54 -2.64 -5.14 -18.26
CA ASP A 54 -2.00 -3.82 -18.35
C ASP A 54 -2.03 -3.11 -16.98
N VAL A 55 -3.15 -3.20 -16.27
CA VAL A 55 -3.31 -2.59 -14.94
C VAL A 55 -2.41 -3.29 -13.92
N TYR A 56 -2.38 -4.62 -13.89
CA TYR A 56 -1.47 -5.37 -13.03
C TYR A 56 0.00 -5.10 -13.37
N GLY A 57 0.34 -4.98 -14.65
CA GLY A 57 1.69 -4.63 -15.09
C GLY A 57 2.16 -3.30 -14.52
N VAL A 58 1.32 -2.27 -14.57
CA VAL A 58 1.63 -0.95 -13.99
C VAL A 58 1.63 -1.01 -12.46
N ALA A 59 0.62 -1.63 -11.85
CA ALA A 59 0.48 -1.67 -10.41
C ALA A 59 1.59 -2.50 -9.73
N THR A 60 2.11 -3.55 -10.38
CA THR A 60 3.26 -4.33 -9.86
C THR A 60 4.60 -3.66 -10.11
N PHE A 61 4.70 -2.76 -11.09
CA PHE A 61 5.93 -2.01 -11.38
C PHE A 61 6.27 -0.97 -10.30
N TYR A 62 5.26 -0.30 -9.75
CA TYR A 62 5.46 0.70 -8.69
C TYR A 62 5.32 0.08 -7.30
N ALA A 63 6.40 0.08 -6.52
CA ALA A 63 6.43 -0.45 -5.15
C ALA A 63 5.47 0.23 -4.16
N GLN A 64 4.90 1.38 -4.53
CA GLN A 64 3.91 2.08 -3.71
C GLN A 64 2.56 1.34 -3.65
N PHE A 65 2.24 0.52 -4.66
CA PHE A 65 0.95 -0.17 -4.74
C PHE A 65 1.00 -1.51 -4.00
N ARG A 66 -0.11 -1.83 -3.34
CA ARG A 66 -0.28 -2.98 -2.46
C ARG A 66 -1.53 -3.73 -2.85
N PHE A 67 -1.38 -5.03 -3.08
CA PHE A 67 -2.51 -5.91 -3.41
C PHE A 67 -3.06 -6.67 -2.19
N VAL A 68 -2.32 -6.60 -1.08
CA VAL A 68 -2.67 -7.27 0.17
C VAL A 68 -3.16 -6.21 1.15
N PRO A 69 -4.28 -6.43 1.86
CA PRO A 69 -4.75 -5.50 2.86
C PRO A 69 -3.67 -5.25 3.92
N PRO A 70 -3.36 -3.98 4.24
CA PRO A 70 -2.52 -3.70 5.38
C PRO A 70 -3.26 -4.10 6.65
N GLY A 71 -2.51 -4.55 7.64
CA GLY A 71 -3.03 -4.78 8.96
C GLY A 71 -3.50 -3.47 9.59
N LEU A 72 -4.39 -3.56 10.57
CA LEU A 72 -4.95 -2.42 11.30
C LEU A 72 -3.89 -1.42 11.79
N HIS A 73 -2.71 -1.93 12.16
CA HIS A 73 -1.56 -1.16 12.58
C HIS A 73 -0.38 -1.38 11.64
N HIS A 74 0.02 -0.30 10.95
CA HIS A 74 1.18 -0.31 10.08
C HIS A 74 2.43 0.12 10.86
N VAL A 75 3.29 -0.84 11.19
CA VAL A 75 4.55 -0.61 11.89
C VAL A 75 5.66 -0.41 10.87
N LYS A 76 6.23 0.80 10.83
CA LYS A 76 7.32 1.14 9.92
C LYS A 76 8.61 1.38 10.67
N VAL A 77 9.69 0.70 10.29
CA VAL A 77 11.00 0.83 10.94
C VAL A 77 12.00 1.44 9.98
N CYS A 78 12.63 2.54 10.40
CA CYS A 78 13.67 3.21 9.63
C CYS A 78 14.96 2.37 9.63
N GLN A 79 15.44 2.01 8.45
CA GLN A 79 16.75 1.41 8.23
C GLN A 79 17.66 2.28 7.36
N GLY A 80 17.47 3.59 7.43
CA GLY A 80 18.41 4.55 6.84
C GLY A 80 19.76 4.50 7.50
N THR A 81 20.78 5.02 6.82
CA THR A 81 22.18 4.94 7.27
C THR A 81 22.35 5.38 8.72
N ALA A 82 21.72 6.49 9.12
CA ALA A 82 21.77 7.01 10.50
C ALA A 82 21.08 6.10 11.53
N CYS A 83 19.92 5.53 11.20
CA CYS A 83 19.21 4.61 12.09
C CYS A 83 19.89 3.24 12.14
N HIS A 84 20.46 2.79 11.02
CA HIS A 84 21.17 1.53 10.90
C HIS A 84 22.39 1.49 11.83
N VAL A 85 23.23 2.53 11.80
CA VAL A 85 24.41 2.62 12.70
C VAL A 85 24.03 2.76 14.18
N ARG A 86 22.81 3.25 14.47
CA ARG A 86 22.26 3.31 15.84
C ARG A 86 21.56 2.03 16.28
N GLY A 87 21.60 0.98 15.46
CA GLY A 87 21.06 -0.33 15.82
C GLY A 87 19.59 -0.54 15.48
N SER A 88 19.05 0.13 14.46
CA SER A 88 17.65 -0.10 14.05
C SER A 88 17.37 -1.52 13.55
N GLY A 89 18.40 -2.31 13.23
CA GLY A 89 18.27 -3.75 13.02
C GLY A 89 17.73 -4.48 14.25
N MET A 90 18.22 -4.17 15.45
CA MET A 90 17.74 -4.80 16.69
C MET A 90 16.27 -4.46 16.97
N ILE A 91 15.84 -3.24 16.63
CA ILE A 91 14.45 -2.81 16.74
C ILE A 91 13.58 -3.64 15.79
N MET A 92 14.01 -3.79 14.54
CA MET A 92 13.30 -4.61 13.55
C MET A 92 13.15 -6.06 14.02
N ASP A 93 14.24 -6.67 14.49
CA ASP A 93 14.24 -8.07 14.95
C ASP A 93 13.37 -8.25 16.18
N SER A 94 13.42 -7.32 17.14
CA SER A 94 12.58 -7.36 18.34
C SER A 94 11.10 -7.24 18.00
N ILE A 95 10.76 -6.36 17.06
CA ILE A 95 9.38 -6.18 16.60
C ILE A 95 8.95 -7.47 15.91
N SER A 96 9.68 -7.92 14.87
CA SER A 96 9.38 -9.15 14.11
C SER A 96 9.12 -10.35 15.03
N ARG A 97 9.96 -10.57 16.06
CA ARG A 97 9.76 -11.66 17.04
C ARG A 97 8.52 -11.49 17.90
N THR A 98 8.13 -10.26 18.23
CA THR A 98 6.97 -9.98 19.08
C THR A 98 5.66 -10.16 18.32
N ILE A 99 5.61 -9.70 17.07
CA ILE A 99 4.39 -9.79 16.23
C ILE A 99 4.34 -11.07 15.37
N GLY A 100 5.45 -11.80 15.26
CA GLY A 100 5.56 -13.06 14.54
C GLY A 100 5.49 -12.92 13.02
N ILE A 101 5.87 -11.77 12.45
CA ILE A 101 5.87 -11.53 11.00
C ILE A 101 7.18 -10.89 10.53
N GLU A 102 7.57 -11.22 9.30
CA GLU A 102 8.76 -10.65 8.68
C GLU A 102 8.48 -9.27 8.05
N PRO A 103 9.52 -8.43 7.86
CA PRO A 103 9.37 -7.16 7.15
C PRO A 103 8.83 -7.39 5.73
N GLY A 104 7.77 -6.66 5.37
CA GLY A 104 7.02 -6.81 4.12
C GLY A 104 5.78 -7.69 4.23
N GLN A 105 5.51 -8.28 5.40
CA GLN A 105 4.34 -9.13 5.63
C GLN A 105 3.26 -8.44 6.46
N THR A 106 2.06 -9.00 6.38
CA THR A 106 0.92 -8.68 7.24
C THR A 106 0.56 -9.92 8.04
N SER A 107 0.27 -9.75 9.33
CA SER A 107 -0.14 -10.81 10.23
C SER A 107 -1.44 -11.47 9.75
N THR A 108 -1.57 -12.78 9.95
CA THR A 108 -2.77 -13.57 9.60
C THR A 108 -4.03 -13.05 10.28
N ASP A 109 -3.87 -12.42 11.45
CA ASP A 109 -4.97 -11.82 12.21
C ASP A 109 -5.41 -10.46 11.65
N GLY A 110 -4.74 -9.96 10.61
CA GLY A 110 -5.03 -8.66 9.97
C GLY A 110 -4.77 -7.45 10.87
N LYS A 111 -4.08 -7.63 12.01
CA LYS A 111 -3.85 -6.55 12.99
C LYS A 111 -2.58 -5.75 12.74
N PHE A 112 -1.53 -6.36 12.20
CA PHE A 112 -0.22 -5.73 12.08
C PHE A 112 0.37 -5.93 10.68
N SER A 113 0.95 -4.89 10.11
CA SER A 113 1.88 -4.96 8.97
C SER A 113 3.23 -4.42 9.39
N LEU A 114 4.31 -5.09 8.98
CA LEU A 114 5.67 -4.64 9.26
C LEU A 114 6.32 -4.18 7.95
N GLU A 115 6.79 -2.95 7.90
CA GLU A 115 7.44 -2.37 6.71
C GLU A 115 8.82 -1.79 7.06
N ARG A 116 9.79 -2.06 6.20
CA ARG A 116 11.12 -1.45 6.27
C ARG A 116 11.13 -0.19 5.43
N VAL A 117 11.51 0.94 6.02
CA VAL A 117 11.60 2.22 5.32
C VAL A 117 13.04 2.72 5.29
N ALA A 118 13.45 3.29 4.16
CA ALA A 118 14.80 3.79 3.96
C ALA A 118 15.11 5.04 4.80
N CYS A 119 14.23 6.03 4.92
CA CYS A 119 14.48 7.19 5.77
C CYS A 119 13.17 7.91 6.11
N PHE A 120 13.04 8.38 7.36
CA PHE A 120 11.97 9.29 7.77
C PHE A 120 12.42 10.76 7.88
N GLY A 121 13.74 11.02 7.78
CA GLY A 121 14.28 12.37 7.95
C GLY A 121 14.25 12.90 9.40
N SER A 122 13.97 12.04 10.38
CA SER A 122 13.84 12.40 11.81
C SER A 122 14.97 11.80 12.65
N CYS A 123 16.22 12.04 12.25
CA CYS A 123 17.40 11.40 12.85
C CYS A 123 17.91 12.08 14.14
N ALA A 124 17.29 13.18 14.56
CA ALA A 124 17.72 14.02 15.69
C ALA A 124 17.52 13.30 17.04
#